data_AF-A0A4V1TJX1-F1
#
_entry.id   AF-A0A4V1TJX1-F1
#
_cell.length_a   1.000
_cell.length_b   1.000
_cell.length_c   1.000
_cell.angle_alpha   90.00
_cell.angle_beta   90.00
_cell.angle_gamma   90.00
#
_symmetry.space_group_name_H-M   'P 1'
#
loop_
_entity.id
_entity.type
_entity.pdbx_description
1 polymer ?
#
loop_
_entity_poly.entity_id
_entity_poly.type
_entity_poly.pdbx_seq_one_letter_code
_entity_poly.pdbx_strand_id
1 'polypeptide(L)'
;MMSSPVARSSSTSGCRPSGGSTRRTAERRHPMLHPFLRALRPLTLAAALCGVAAPSCMSLPESGTPTLSTNPRDWREDVIYQLLTDRFANGDPSNDFGVHPGNPARYHGGDWKGLEDRLDYIESLGVTALWISPVVKNVETDASIDGYHGYWAQDLTQTNPHFGDIASLRRLVRSCHDRGIKVIVDIVTNHMGQLFYYDINQNGVPDIQISESGPNGKPPGNPVTPLPVVHITEYDPDYDPRGIQSRTSLGEAGPAPVVFIYDPAANKMPAQPAILQEARAYHRRGRVVNYDAVVGRRCEDNLEQPCSCTTGPKEACPDCSPGMACVDYFDQTVTGDFPGGLKDVATELPEVRTAMIDAYARWVEETDIDGFRIDTLKHVEHGFWREFVPGVRRRLAAQGKNNFLIFGESFDGDDTRTGSYTRPGELDGVFYFAQKYQVFDDIFKRRPHGPARKARDLWLARPNN
;
A
#
# COMPACT_ATOMS: atom_id res chain seq x y z
N MET A 1 17.88 11.07 67.46
CA MET A 1 17.26 10.09 68.38
C MET A 1 17.04 8.82 67.56
N MET A 2 17.77 7.74 67.87
CA MET A 2 17.22 6.49 68.44
C MET A 2 16.22 5.75 67.50
N SER A 3 16.42 4.49 67.07
CA SER A 3 17.47 3.48 67.36
C SER A 3 17.53 2.40 66.28
N SER A 4 18.66 1.68 66.14
CA SER A 4 18.77 0.37 65.48
C SER A 4 18.40 -0.78 66.46
N PRO A 5 18.25 -2.06 66.03
CA PRO A 5 19.41 -2.97 65.85
C PRO A 5 19.29 -4.01 64.68
N VAL A 6 20.38 -4.39 63.98
CA VAL A 6 21.22 -5.62 64.13
C VAL A 6 20.41 -6.94 64.06
N ALA A 7 20.68 -7.96 63.23
CA ALA A 7 21.87 -8.38 62.45
C ALA A 7 21.49 -8.91 61.01
N ARG A 8 22.23 -9.72 60.21
CA ARG A 8 23.51 -10.48 60.32
C ARG A 8 24.14 -10.72 58.91
N SER A 9 25.16 -11.59 58.78
CA SER A 9 25.97 -11.84 57.57
C SER A 9 26.50 -13.29 57.45
N SER A 10 26.68 -13.78 56.22
CA SER A 10 27.78 -14.69 55.76
C SER A 10 27.65 -14.92 54.24
N SER A 11 28.56 -14.63 53.30
CA SER A 11 30.03 -14.83 53.18
C SER A 11 30.44 -16.31 53.10
N THR A 12 31.30 -16.81 52.21
CA THR A 12 32.06 -16.29 51.02
C THR A 12 32.83 -17.46 50.37
N SER A 13 33.19 -17.38 49.06
CA SER A 13 34.39 -18.00 48.40
C SER A 13 34.62 -19.54 48.45
N GLY A 14 35.29 -20.20 47.49
CA GLY A 14 35.91 -19.78 46.21
C GLY A 14 36.86 -20.84 45.59
N CYS A 15 37.24 -20.65 44.32
CA CYS A 15 38.43 -21.16 43.57
C CYS A 15 38.81 -22.67 43.43
N ARG A 16 38.75 -23.18 42.17
CA ARG A 16 39.84 -23.70 41.26
C ARG A 16 41.21 -24.20 41.83
N PRO A 17 42.09 -24.95 41.09
CA PRO A 17 41.92 -25.88 39.91
C PRO A 17 42.92 -27.11 39.86
N SER A 18 42.97 -27.82 38.70
CA SER A 18 44.16 -28.45 38.02
C SER A 18 44.52 -29.96 38.14
N GLY A 19 45.18 -30.50 37.08
CA GLY A 19 45.90 -31.80 36.99
C GLY A 19 45.14 -32.98 36.33
N GLY A 20 45.71 -33.91 35.54
CA GLY A 20 47.04 -33.98 34.91
C GLY A 20 47.66 -35.39 34.70
N SER A 21 47.47 -36.02 33.52
CA SER A 21 48.32 -37.08 32.88
C SER A 21 48.70 -38.41 33.59
N THR A 22 48.60 -39.56 32.89
CA THR A 22 49.71 -40.56 32.63
C THR A 22 49.19 -41.86 31.94
N ARG A 23 50.04 -42.89 31.76
CA ARG A 23 50.42 -43.49 30.45
C ARG A 23 50.83 -44.99 30.57
N ARG A 24 51.00 -45.72 29.44
CA ARG A 24 51.67 -47.06 29.22
C ARG A 24 50.75 -48.32 29.33
N THR A 25 50.96 -49.50 28.68
CA THR A 25 51.91 -50.00 27.62
C THR A 25 51.51 -51.36 26.98
N ALA A 26 51.83 -51.54 25.67
CA ALA A 26 52.45 -52.71 24.98
C ALA A 26 51.83 -54.15 24.81
N GLU A 27 51.66 -54.55 23.53
CA GLU A 27 52.03 -55.85 22.85
C GLU A 27 51.25 -57.19 23.16
N ARG A 28 51.26 -58.33 22.39
CA ARG A 28 51.99 -58.78 21.15
C ARG A 28 51.33 -59.98 20.35
N ARG A 29 51.51 -60.03 19.01
CA ARG A 29 51.70 -61.18 18.03
C ARG A 29 50.76 -62.44 17.91
N HIS A 30 50.05 -62.56 16.76
CA HIS A 30 50.11 -63.58 15.64
C HIS A 30 50.46 -65.10 15.83
N PRO A 31 50.21 -66.02 14.84
CA PRO A 31 49.13 -66.18 13.80
C PRO A 31 48.75 -67.66 13.36
N MET A 32 47.92 -67.82 12.31
CA MET A 32 47.72 -69.00 11.37
C MET A 32 47.03 -70.29 11.90
N LEU A 33 46.18 -71.05 11.17
CA LEU A 33 46.25 -71.60 9.79
C LEU A 33 44.86 -72.11 9.25
N HIS A 34 44.71 -72.35 7.93
CA HIS A 34 43.54 -72.97 7.27
C HIS A 34 43.55 -74.52 7.30
N PRO A 35 42.41 -75.20 7.00
CA PRO A 35 42.31 -75.81 5.66
C PRO A 35 40.94 -75.76 4.94
N PHE A 36 41.04 -75.87 3.62
CA PHE A 36 40.04 -76.10 2.56
C PHE A 36 38.92 -77.13 2.85
N LEU A 37 37.70 -76.89 2.33
CA LEU A 37 37.13 -77.60 1.14
C LEU A 37 35.66 -77.23 0.78
N ARG A 38 35.44 -76.91 -0.51
CA ARG A 38 34.24 -77.13 -1.37
C ARG A 38 32.81 -76.76 -0.88
N ALA A 39 32.43 -75.53 -1.23
CA ALA A 39 31.21 -75.09 -1.94
C ALA A 39 29.99 -76.03 -2.12
N LEU A 40 28.78 -75.49 -1.87
CA LEU A 40 27.59 -75.68 -2.74
C LEU A 40 26.45 -74.66 -2.47
N ARG A 41 26.23 -73.73 -3.41
CA ARG A 41 24.97 -73.05 -3.79
C ARG A 41 24.29 -72.05 -2.80
N PRO A 42 23.45 -71.12 -3.31
CA PRO A 42 23.31 -69.78 -2.75
C PRO A 42 22.18 -69.65 -1.72
N LEU A 43 22.41 -68.83 -0.69
CA LEU A 43 21.36 -68.34 0.19
C LEU A 43 21.21 -66.83 0.04
N THR A 44 19.98 -66.40 -0.19
CA THR A 44 19.55 -65.00 -0.27
C THR A 44 19.87 -64.27 1.04
N LEU A 45 20.71 -63.23 0.97
CA LEU A 45 21.00 -62.39 2.13
C LEU A 45 19.85 -61.39 2.32
N ALA A 46 19.04 -61.58 3.38
CA ALA A 46 18.06 -60.61 3.80
C ALA A 46 18.77 -59.36 4.34
N ALA A 47 18.70 -58.24 3.61
CA ALA A 47 19.14 -56.96 4.10
C ALA A 47 18.09 -56.41 5.08
N ALA A 48 18.49 -56.16 6.32
CA ALA A 48 17.63 -55.56 7.33
C ALA A 48 17.22 -54.13 6.93
N LEU A 49 15.95 -53.77 7.13
CA LEU A 49 15.48 -52.41 6.93
C LEU A 49 16.07 -51.48 7.99
N CYS A 50 17.07 -50.67 7.61
CA CYS A 50 17.26 -49.38 8.24
C CYS A 50 16.22 -48.41 7.65
N GLY A 51 15.35 -47.86 8.49
CA GLY A 51 14.36 -46.88 8.08
C GLY A 51 15.04 -45.63 7.55
N VAL A 52 14.88 -45.36 6.25
CA VAL A 52 15.30 -44.09 5.65
C VAL A 52 14.24 -43.07 6.05
N ALA A 53 14.62 -42.10 6.88
CA ALA A 53 13.77 -40.94 7.13
C ALA A 53 13.47 -40.26 5.78
N ALA A 54 12.19 -39.97 5.51
CA ALA A 54 11.82 -39.22 4.32
C ALA A 54 12.59 -37.89 4.31
N PRO A 55 13.12 -37.44 3.16
CA PRO A 55 13.65 -36.09 3.07
C PRO A 55 12.48 -35.14 3.34
N SER A 56 12.58 -34.32 4.39
CA SER A 56 11.73 -33.14 4.50
C SER A 56 11.92 -32.35 3.21
N CYS A 57 10.84 -32.13 2.45
CA CYS A 57 10.89 -31.33 1.24
C CYS A 57 11.34 -29.91 1.59
N MET A 58 12.63 -29.64 1.44
CA MET A 58 13.11 -28.27 1.28
C MET A 58 12.64 -27.82 -0.10
N SER A 59 11.52 -27.12 -0.13
CA SER A 59 11.10 -26.35 -1.29
C SER A 59 12.22 -25.35 -1.60
N LEU A 60 12.95 -25.60 -2.68
CA LEU A 60 13.91 -24.62 -3.19
C LEU A 60 13.14 -23.34 -3.54
N PRO A 61 13.67 -22.15 -3.21
CA PRO A 61 13.03 -20.90 -3.60
C PRO A 61 12.92 -20.87 -5.12
N GLU A 62 11.72 -20.55 -5.60
CA GLU A 62 11.39 -20.64 -7.01
C GLU A 62 12.12 -19.58 -7.82
N SER A 63 13.21 -19.99 -8.48
CA SER A 63 14.17 -19.11 -9.13
C SER A 63 13.76 -18.71 -10.56
N GLY A 64 12.46 -18.57 -10.83
CA GLY A 64 11.92 -18.29 -12.15
C GLY A 64 10.74 -17.32 -12.12
N THR A 65 10.58 -16.56 -13.19
CA THR A 65 9.36 -15.80 -13.50
C THR A 65 8.24 -16.79 -13.85
N PRO A 66 7.01 -16.64 -13.34
CA PRO A 66 5.91 -17.53 -13.68
C PRO A 66 5.55 -17.43 -15.17
N THR A 67 5.00 -18.51 -15.74
CA THR A 67 4.35 -18.43 -17.05
C THR A 67 2.96 -17.83 -16.85
N LEU A 68 2.65 -16.71 -17.52
CA LEU A 68 1.37 -16.05 -17.32
C LEU A 68 0.20 -16.91 -17.78
N SER A 69 -0.86 -16.94 -16.97
CA SER A 69 -2.08 -17.68 -17.22
C SER A 69 -3.27 -16.74 -17.47
N THR A 70 -4.24 -17.21 -18.25
CA THR A 70 -5.55 -16.55 -18.40
C THR A 70 -6.61 -17.48 -17.83
N ASN A 71 -7.21 -17.11 -16.70
CA ASN A 71 -8.45 -17.73 -16.26
C ASN A 71 -9.58 -17.32 -17.24
N PRO A 72 -10.28 -18.25 -17.92
CA PRO A 72 -11.27 -17.92 -18.94
C PRO A 72 -12.62 -17.46 -18.36
N ARG A 73 -12.82 -17.52 -17.04
CA ARG A 73 -14.09 -17.19 -16.39
C ARG A 73 -14.38 -15.70 -16.43
N ASP A 74 -15.63 -15.35 -16.77
CA ASP A 74 -16.16 -14.00 -16.74
C ASP A 74 -16.14 -13.42 -15.31
N TRP A 75 -15.55 -12.24 -15.15
CA TRP A 75 -15.43 -11.56 -13.86
C TRP A 75 -16.76 -11.20 -13.21
N ARG A 76 -17.86 -11.17 -13.97
CA ARG A 76 -19.22 -10.94 -13.45
C ARG A 76 -19.78 -12.13 -12.67
N GLU A 77 -19.14 -13.29 -12.76
CA GLU A 77 -19.46 -14.48 -11.96
C GLU A 77 -18.63 -14.59 -10.67
N ASP A 78 -17.62 -13.73 -10.49
CA ASP A 78 -16.69 -13.82 -9.37
C ASP A 78 -17.19 -13.06 -8.13
N VAL A 79 -16.85 -13.61 -6.96
CA VAL A 79 -17.06 -12.95 -5.67
C VAL A 79 -15.69 -12.55 -5.13
N ILE A 80 -15.49 -11.24 -4.97
CA ILE A 80 -14.23 -10.65 -4.50
C ILE A 80 -14.23 -10.56 -2.97
N TYR A 81 -13.19 -11.09 -2.33
CA TYR A 81 -12.88 -10.84 -0.92
C TYR A 81 -11.77 -9.80 -0.81
N GLN A 82 -12.11 -8.59 -0.33
CA GLN A 82 -11.11 -7.57 0.01
C GLN A 82 -10.54 -7.86 1.39
N LEU A 83 -9.21 -7.77 1.53
CA LEU A 83 -8.56 -7.69 2.82
C LEU A 83 -7.48 -6.60 2.85
N LEU A 84 -7.03 -6.29 4.06
CA LEU A 84 -5.87 -5.44 4.34
C LEU A 84 -4.75 -6.37 4.82
N THR A 85 -3.67 -6.51 4.05
CA THR A 85 -2.63 -7.56 4.26
C THR A 85 -2.14 -7.57 5.70
N ASP A 86 -1.70 -6.41 6.21
CA ASP A 86 -1.22 -6.19 7.58
C ASP A 86 -2.19 -6.62 8.69
N ARG A 87 -3.51 -6.65 8.40
CA ARG A 87 -4.55 -6.85 9.43
C ARG A 87 -5.24 -8.21 9.34
N PHE A 88 -4.80 -9.09 8.44
CA PHE A 88 -5.47 -10.38 8.22
C PHE A 88 -4.84 -11.53 9.01
N ALA A 89 -3.58 -11.85 8.75
CA ALA A 89 -2.85 -12.91 9.44
C ALA A 89 -1.33 -12.73 9.29
N ASN A 90 -0.62 -12.82 10.41
CA ASN A 90 0.83 -12.98 10.48
C ASN A 90 1.18 -14.46 10.33
N GLY A 91 2.08 -14.79 9.40
CA GLY A 91 2.56 -16.14 9.12
C GLY A 91 4.09 -16.26 9.02
N ASP A 92 4.84 -15.16 8.92
CA ASP A 92 6.31 -15.16 8.93
C ASP A 92 6.90 -14.12 9.91
N PRO A 93 7.10 -14.50 11.19
CA PRO A 93 7.70 -13.62 12.19
C PRO A 93 9.13 -13.16 11.92
N SER A 94 9.76 -13.57 10.81
CA SER A 94 11.06 -13.03 10.40
C SER A 94 10.99 -11.66 9.72
N ASN A 95 9.80 -11.22 9.29
CA ASN A 95 9.55 -9.88 8.73
C ASN A 95 8.90 -8.90 9.72
N ASP A 96 8.67 -9.29 10.99
CA ASP A 96 8.03 -8.51 12.06
C ASP A 96 8.89 -7.35 12.64
N PHE A 97 9.65 -6.61 11.82
CA PHE A 97 10.40 -5.45 12.31
C PHE A 97 9.45 -4.26 12.54
N GLY A 98 9.55 -3.59 13.69
CA GLY A 98 8.69 -2.43 14.00
C GLY A 98 7.21 -2.73 14.32
N VAL A 99 6.81 -4.01 14.33
CA VAL A 99 5.40 -4.41 14.51
C VAL A 99 4.86 -4.12 15.92
N HIS A 100 3.68 -3.51 15.98
CA HIS A 100 2.99 -3.08 17.19
C HIS A 100 1.47 -3.33 17.12
N PRO A 101 0.99 -4.58 17.26
CA PRO A 101 -0.42 -4.96 17.00
C PRO A 101 -1.45 -4.29 17.93
N GLY A 102 -1.01 -3.76 19.06
CA GLY A 102 -1.85 -2.98 19.98
C GLY A 102 -2.12 -1.54 19.55
N ASN A 103 -1.49 -1.04 18.49
CA ASN A 103 -1.63 0.33 18.00
C ASN A 103 -2.20 0.35 16.57
N PRO A 104 -3.42 0.89 16.33
CA PRO A 104 -4.04 0.87 15.00
C PRO A 104 -3.30 1.72 13.95
N ALA A 105 -2.41 2.62 14.37
CA ALA A 105 -1.59 3.44 13.48
C ALA A 105 -0.25 2.78 13.09
N ARG A 106 0.02 1.53 13.52
CA ARG A 106 1.29 0.83 13.27
C ARG A 106 1.11 -0.44 12.46
N TYR A 107 2.20 -1.04 11.99
CA TYR A 107 2.19 -2.41 11.45
C TYR A 107 1.73 -3.41 12.52
N HIS A 108 0.88 -4.35 12.14
CA HIS A 108 0.38 -5.48 12.95
C HIS A 108 1.04 -6.80 12.56
N GLY A 109 1.81 -6.83 11.46
CA GLY A 109 2.62 -7.96 11.02
C GLY A 109 1.88 -8.95 10.13
N GLY A 110 0.76 -8.54 9.51
CA GLY A 110 0.05 -9.39 8.57
C GLY A 110 0.75 -9.44 7.20
N ASP A 111 0.94 -10.63 6.67
CA ASP A 111 1.86 -10.90 5.56
C ASP A 111 1.32 -11.93 4.56
N TRP A 112 1.98 -12.08 3.41
CA TRP A 112 1.51 -13.01 2.36
C TRP A 112 1.59 -14.49 2.75
N LYS A 113 2.47 -14.87 3.68
CA LYS A 113 2.57 -16.24 4.22
C LYS A 113 1.38 -16.56 5.13
N GLY A 114 0.94 -15.59 5.94
CA GLY A 114 -0.25 -15.69 6.78
C GLY A 114 -1.55 -15.67 5.97
N LEU A 115 -1.61 -14.92 4.86
CA LEU A 115 -2.69 -15.03 3.87
C LEU A 115 -2.73 -16.46 3.26
N GLU A 116 -1.58 -16.99 2.85
CA GLU A 116 -1.46 -18.35 2.29
C GLU A 116 -1.94 -19.42 3.29
N ASP A 117 -1.56 -19.32 4.58
CA ASP A 117 -2.01 -20.23 5.66
C ASP A 117 -3.51 -20.14 5.98
N ARG A 118 -4.23 -19.18 5.39
CA ARG A 118 -5.66 -18.94 5.59
C ARG A 118 -6.49 -19.12 4.32
N LEU A 119 -5.90 -19.61 3.22
CA LEU A 119 -6.64 -19.85 1.97
C LEU A 119 -7.80 -20.84 2.15
N ASP A 120 -7.67 -21.85 3.01
CA ASP A 120 -8.76 -22.79 3.32
C ASP A 120 -9.98 -22.08 3.96
N TYR A 121 -9.75 -21.02 4.75
CA TYR A 121 -10.83 -20.18 5.27
C TYR A 121 -11.46 -19.34 4.16
N ILE A 122 -10.63 -18.72 3.31
CA ILE A 122 -11.08 -17.88 2.18
C ILE A 122 -11.93 -18.74 1.22
N GLU A 123 -11.45 -19.92 0.82
CA GLU A 123 -12.17 -20.90 0.00
C GLU A 123 -13.50 -21.31 0.64
N SER A 124 -13.54 -21.52 1.97
CA SER A 124 -14.78 -21.89 2.68
C SER A 124 -15.89 -20.82 2.64
N LEU A 125 -15.55 -19.56 2.34
CA LEU A 125 -16.52 -18.49 2.11
C LEU A 125 -17.17 -18.57 0.71
N GLY A 126 -16.66 -19.40 -0.19
CA GLY A 126 -17.12 -19.51 -1.57
C GLY A 126 -16.69 -18.35 -2.48
N VAL A 127 -15.65 -17.61 -2.10
CA VAL A 127 -15.11 -16.51 -2.90
C VAL A 127 -14.16 -17.01 -3.96
N THR A 128 -14.07 -16.31 -5.08
CA THR A 128 -13.30 -16.74 -6.27
C THR A 128 -12.32 -15.70 -6.78
N ALA A 129 -12.23 -14.56 -6.09
CA ALA A 129 -11.16 -13.59 -6.24
C ALA A 129 -10.74 -13.01 -4.89
N LEU A 130 -9.44 -12.83 -4.68
CA LEU A 130 -8.84 -12.22 -3.50
C LEU A 130 -8.25 -10.87 -3.88
N TRP A 131 -8.67 -9.79 -3.23
CA TRP A 131 -8.11 -8.45 -3.40
C TRP A 131 -7.25 -8.09 -2.19
N ILE A 132 -5.96 -7.88 -2.44
CA ILE A 132 -4.93 -7.56 -1.44
C ILE A 132 -4.44 -6.12 -1.57
N SER A 133 -3.84 -5.60 -0.49
CA SER A 133 -3.24 -4.26 -0.42
C SER A 133 -2.09 -4.06 -1.41
N PRO A 134 -1.65 -2.81 -1.68
CA PRO A 134 -0.56 -2.56 -2.60
C PRO A 134 0.72 -3.30 -2.22
N VAL A 135 1.33 -3.98 -3.19
CA VAL A 135 2.48 -4.87 -2.97
C VAL A 135 3.82 -4.14 -2.92
N VAL A 136 3.85 -2.87 -3.33
CA VAL A 136 5.06 -2.06 -3.52
C VAL A 136 5.66 -1.57 -2.22
N LYS A 137 6.98 -1.37 -2.19
CA LYS A 137 7.70 -0.84 -1.03
C LYS A 137 7.17 0.54 -0.67
N ASN A 138 6.85 0.73 0.61
CA ASN A 138 6.26 1.93 1.17
C ASN A 138 7.27 2.77 1.99
N VAL A 139 6.88 4.01 2.29
CA VAL A 139 7.41 4.78 3.42
C VAL A 139 7.15 4.00 4.70
N GLU A 140 8.14 3.93 5.59
CA GLU A 140 8.06 3.15 6.82
C GLU A 140 7.05 3.77 7.78
N THR A 141 7.24 5.07 8.05
CA THR A 141 6.42 5.86 8.96
C THR A 141 6.42 7.33 8.55
N ASP A 142 5.25 7.96 8.57
CA ASP A 142 5.07 9.41 8.51
C ASP A 142 4.06 9.82 9.58
N ALA A 143 4.25 10.98 10.21
CA ALA A 143 3.34 11.46 11.26
C ALA A 143 3.06 10.45 12.39
N SER A 144 4.02 9.58 12.71
CA SER A 144 3.82 8.45 13.66
C SER A 144 2.71 7.46 13.29
N ILE A 145 2.33 7.43 12.01
CA ILE A 145 1.51 6.41 11.35
C ILE A 145 2.44 5.62 10.43
N ASP A 146 2.36 4.31 10.44
CA ASP A 146 3.18 3.46 9.57
C ASP A 146 2.51 3.21 8.22
N GLY A 147 3.30 2.93 7.18
CA GLY A 147 2.82 2.60 5.82
C GLY A 147 2.08 1.26 5.68
N TYR A 148 1.49 0.73 6.77
CA TYR A 148 0.85 -0.59 6.86
C TYR A 148 -0.27 -0.82 5.84
N HIS A 149 -0.83 0.25 5.30
CA HIS A 149 -1.91 0.23 4.33
C HIS A 149 -1.43 0.12 2.87
N GLY A 150 -0.14 0.32 2.59
CA GLY A 150 0.46 0.17 1.26
C GLY A 150 0.31 1.36 0.30
N TYR A 151 -0.49 2.38 0.64
CA TYR A 151 -0.77 3.54 -0.22
C TYR A 151 0.32 4.63 -0.25
N TRP A 152 1.40 4.51 0.53
CA TRP A 152 2.51 5.47 0.57
C TRP A 152 3.75 4.93 -0.13
N ALA A 153 3.62 4.62 -1.42
CA ALA A 153 4.69 4.03 -2.20
C ALA A 153 5.99 4.87 -2.16
N GLN A 154 7.12 4.20 -1.94
CA GLN A 154 8.48 4.75 -2.10
C GLN A 154 9.18 4.16 -3.32
N ASP A 155 9.02 2.86 -3.58
CA ASP A 155 9.66 2.19 -4.71
C ASP A 155 8.66 1.25 -5.39
N LEU A 156 8.20 1.63 -6.58
CA LEU A 156 7.26 0.85 -7.38
C LEU A 156 7.86 -0.44 -7.99
N THR A 157 9.14 -0.71 -7.75
CA THR A 157 9.90 -1.85 -8.32
C THR A 157 10.35 -2.87 -7.28
N GLN A 158 10.08 -2.65 -5.99
CA GLN A 158 10.41 -3.55 -4.88
C GLN A 158 9.15 -3.93 -4.09
N THR A 159 9.14 -5.11 -3.47
CA THR A 159 8.03 -5.53 -2.58
C THR A 159 8.04 -4.76 -1.27
N ASN A 160 6.90 -4.65 -0.61
CA ASN A 160 6.85 -4.21 0.79
C ASN A 160 7.51 -5.29 1.68
N PRO A 161 8.65 -4.99 2.34
CA PRO A 161 9.37 -5.96 3.17
C PRO A 161 8.55 -6.52 4.34
N HIS A 162 7.53 -5.80 4.82
CA HIS A 162 6.58 -6.28 5.85
C HIS A 162 5.62 -7.36 5.34
N PHE A 163 5.34 -7.40 4.03
CA PHE A 163 4.42 -8.39 3.45
C PHE A 163 5.16 -9.61 2.89
N GLY A 164 6.43 -9.44 2.51
CA GLY A 164 7.33 -10.51 2.11
C GLY A 164 8.19 -10.16 0.88
N ASP A 165 8.90 -11.18 0.39
CA ASP A 165 9.67 -11.11 -0.84
C ASP A 165 8.84 -11.49 -2.09
N ILE A 166 9.42 -11.28 -3.28
CA ILE A 166 8.79 -11.64 -4.55
C ILE A 166 8.44 -13.14 -4.64
N ALA A 167 9.25 -14.02 -4.01
CA ALA A 167 8.98 -15.44 -3.99
C ALA A 167 7.74 -15.76 -3.14
N SER A 168 7.49 -15.02 -2.06
CA SER A 168 6.31 -15.16 -1.21
C SER A 168 5.04 -14.69 -1.91
N LEU A 169 5.10 -13.59 -2.65
CA LEU A 169 3.99 -13.15 -3.50
C LEU A 169 3.67 -14.17 -4.62
N ARG A 170 4.68 -14.71 -5.30
CA ARG A 170 4.52 -15.78 -6.30
C ARG A 170 3.85 -17.03 -5.72
N ARG A 171 4.27 -17.46 -4.51
CA ARG A 171 3.65 -18.60 -3.82
C ARG A 171 2.18 -18.33 -3.48
N LEU A 172 1.86 -17.16 -2.92
CA LEU A 172 0.48 -16.77 -2.64
C LEU A 172 -0.39 -16.81 -3.93
N VAL A 173 0.08 -16.22 -5.03
CA VAL A 173 -0.68 -16.22 -6.30
C VAL A 173 -0.89 -17.63 -6.82
N ARG A 174 0.13 -18.49 -6.85
CA ARG A 174 -0.06 -19.91 -7.23
C ARG A 174 -1.02 -20.62 -6.28
N SER A 175 -0.87 -20.47 -4.97
CA SER A 175 -1.72 -21.14 -3.99
C SER A 175 -3.18 -20.71 -4.11
N CYS A 176 -3.45 -19.48 -4.57
CA CYS A 176 -4.78 -19.02 -5.00
C CYS A 176 -5.23 -19.70 -6.31
N HIS A 177 -4.39 -19.68 -7.35
CA HIS A 177 -4.70 -20.28 -8.66
C HIS A 177 -4.98 -21.77 -8.61
N ASP A 178 -4.23 -22.53 -7.80
CA ASP A 178 -4.44 -23.97 -7.55
C ASP A 178 -5.82 -24.27 -6.94
N ARG A 179 -6.45 -23.26 -6.31
CA ARG A 179 -7.82 -23.28 -5.74
C ARG A 179 -8.86 -22.60 -6.65
N GLY A 180 -8.47 -22.15 -7.84
CA GLY A 180 -9.32 -21.39 -8.75
C GLY A 180 -9.64 -19.95 -8.31
N ILE A 181 -8.91 -19.43 -7.32
CA ILE A 181 -9.07 -18.07 -6.79
C ILE A 181 -8.16 -17.13 -7.60
N LYS A 182 -8.73 -16.08 -8.20
CA LYS A 182 -7.98 -15.02 -8.89
C LYS A 182 -7.35 -14.04 -7.89
N VAL A 183 -6.24 -13.40 -8.21
CA VAL A 183 -5.62 -12.38 -7.32
C VAL A 183 -5.68 -10.98 -7.93
N ILE A 184 -6.24 -10.02 -7.18
CA ILE A 184 -6.30 -8.60 -7.51
C ILE A 184 -5.34 -7.85 -6.58
N VAL A 185 -4.50 -7.00 -7.15
CA VAL A 185 -3.61 -6.11 -6.39
C VAL A 185 -4.13 -4.67 -6.47
N ASP A 186 -4.08 -3.98 -5.34
CA ASP A 186 -4.36 -2.55 -5.27
C ASP A 186 -3.16 -1.71 -5.77
N ILE A 187 -3.39 -0.66 -6.56
CA ILE A 187 -2.33 0.18 -7.11
C ILE A 187 -2.67 1.68 -7.05
N VAL A 188 -1.63 2.50 -6.83
CA VAL A 188 -1.73 3.96 -6.67
C VAL A 188 -0.96 4.65 -7.80
N THR A 189 -1.67 5.30 -8.72
CA THR A 189 -1.04 6.03 -9.83
C THR A 189 -1.00 7.54 -9.59
N ASN A 190 -1.74 8.03 -8.60
CA ASN A 190 -1.93 9.45 -8.31
C ASN A 190 -0.76 10.09 -7.58
N HIS A 191 -0.26 9.43 -6.54
CA HIS A 191 0.68 10.00 -5.59
C HIS A 191 1.69 8.95 -5.12
N MET A 192 2.80 9.44 -4.59
CA MET A 192 3.75 8.65 -3.81
C MET A 192 3.54 8.92 -2.31
N GLY A 193 4.29 8.25 -1.44
CA GLY A 193 4.37 8.65 -0.02
C GLY A 193 4.94 10.07 0.16
N GLN A 194 5.00 10.53 1.41
CA GLN A 194 5.60 11.83 1.74
C GLN A 194 7.14 11.78 1.63
N LEU A 195 7.66 11.99 0.42
CA LEU A 195 9.08 11.81 0.05
C LEU A 195 9.82 13.12 -0.23
N PHE A 196 9.11 14.24 -0.35
CA PHE A 196 9.67 15.56 -0.58
C PHE A 196 8.72 16.63 -0.08
N TYR A 197 9.24 17.84 0.04
CA TYR A 197 8.46 19.04 0.30
C TYR A 197 8.79 20.07 -0.79
N TYR A 198 8.01 21.15 -0.90
CA TYR A 198 8.45 22.29 -1.69
C TYR A 198 9.55 23.06 -0.89
N ASP A 199 9.98 24.24 -1.31
CA ASP A 199 10.91 25.07 -0.51
C ASP A 199 10.47 26.53 -0.62
N ILE A 200 9.35 26.82 0.03
CA ILE A 200 8.53 28.03 -0.12
C ILE A 200 9.33 29.29 0.19
N ASN A 201 10.24 29.23 1.16
CA ASN A 201 11.09 30.35 1.58
C ASN A 201 12.59 30.18 1.22
N GLN A 202 12.95 29.11 0.52
CA GLN A 202 14.30 28.82 0.01
C GLN A 202 15.36 28.63 1.12
N ASN A 203 14.97 28.03 2.25
CA ASN A 203 15.86 27.74 3.37
C ASN A 203 16.39 26.29 3.37
N GLY A 204 15.84 25.40 2.52
CA GLY A 204 16.22 23.99 2.45
C GLY A 204 15.85 23.14 3.68
N VAL A 205 14.85 23.57 4.47
CA VAL A 205 14.27 22.81 5.59
C VAL A 205 12.74 22.90 5.60
N PRO A 206 12.01 21.87 6.06
CA PRO A 206 10.54 21.92 6.09
C PRO A 206 10.02 22.98 7.07
N ASP A 207 9.17 23.87 6.58
CA ASP A 207 8.63 25.01 7.35
C ASP A 207 7.66 24.60 8.47
N ILE A 208 7.06 23.40 8.42
CA ILE A 208 6.05 22.94 9.39
C ILE A 208 6.45 21.60 10.02
N GLN A 209 7.17 21.68 11.14
CA GLN A 209 7.46 20.53 11.98
C GLN A 209 6.46 20.48 13.15
N ILE A 210 5.25 19.97 12.89
CA ILE A 210 4.24 19.75 13.94
C ILE A 210 4.62 18.49 14.70
N SER A 211 5.25 18.68 15.86
CA SER A 211 5.42 17.64 16.87
C SER A 211 4.33 17.77 17.95
N GLU A 212 3.25 17.00 17.84
CA GLU A 212 2.27 16.93 18.93
C GLU A 212 2.85 16.14 20.11
N SER A 213 3.37 16.87 21.09
CA SER A 213 3.23 16.46 22.48
C SER A 213 1.83 16.86 22.96
N GLY A 214 0.86 15.94 22.88
CA GLY A 214 -0.56 16.26 23.06
C GLY A 214 -0.89 17.03 24.36
N PRO A 215 -1.82 18.01 24.32
CA PRO A 215 -2.03 18.94 25.42
C PRO A 215 -2.86 18.32 26.57
N ASN A 216 -2.23 18.03 27.70
CA ASN A 216 -2.89 17.72 28.99
C ASN A 216 -4.02 16.65 28.96
N GLY A 217 -3.99 15.74 28.00
CA GLY A 217 -5.06 14.76 27.75
C GLY A 217 -4.87 13.38 28.40
N LYS A 218 -4.43 13.29 29.67
CA LYS A 218 -4.36 11.98 30.37
C LYS A 218 -5.73 11.57 30.93
N PRO A 219 -6.29 10.40 30.54
CA PRO A 219 -7.19 9.68 31.43
C PRO A 219 -6.39 9.23 32.68
N PRO A 220 -6.93 9.33 33.90
CA PRO A 220 -6.23 8.83 35.08
C PRO A 220 -6.11 7.29 35.02
N GLY A 221 -4.89 6.76 34.85
CA GLY A 221 -4.58 5.36 35.17
C GLY A 221 -3.88 4.48 34.14
N ASN A 222 -3.54 4.94 32.92
CA ASN A 222 -2.86 4.09 31.92
C ASN A 222 -1.38 4.52 31.70
N PRO A 223 -0.38 3.63 31.90
CA PRO A 223 1.05 3.98 31.85
C PRO A 223 1.70 3.79 30.46
N VAL A 224 0.99 4.07 29.36
CA VAL A 224 1.58 4.07 28.01
C VAL A 224 1.90 5.52 27.61
N THR A 225 3.17 5.81 27.38
CA THR A 225 3.63 7.11 26.88
C THR A 225 3.15 7.32 25.44
N PRO A 226 2.43 8.41 25.12
CA PRO A 226 2.23 8.80 23.74
C PRO A 226 3.61 9.14 23.14
N LEU A 227 4.02 8.44 22.09
CA LEU A 227 5.09 8.94 21.23
C LEU A 227 4.57 10.23 20.56
N PRO A 228 5.35 11.32 20.56
CA PRO A 228 4.88 12.57 19.96
C PRO A 228 4.69 12.37 18.46
N VAL A 229 3.51 12.75 17.95
CA VAL A 229 3.21 12.72 16.51
C VAL A 229 4.02 13.81 15.84
N VAL A 230 5.12 13.43 15.16
CA VAL A 230 5.93 14.37 14.37
C VAL A 230 5.50 14.31 12.91
N HIS A 231 4.58 15.19 12.53
CA HIS A 231 4.40 15.58 11.14
C HIS A 231 5.58 16.46 10.73
N ILE A 232 6.34 16.01 9.74
CA ILE A 232 7.25 16.87 8.98
C ILE A 232 6.54 17.15 7.67
N THR A 233 5.88 18.30 7.60
CA THR A 233 5.32 18.82 6.35
C THR A 233 5.97 20.16 6.05
N GLU A 234 5.73 20.67 4.86
CA GLU A 234 5.82 22.10 4.66
C GLU A 234 4.44 22.73 4.91
N TYR A 235 4.40 24.06 4.85
CA TYR A 235 3.21 24.77 4.44
C TYR A 235 2.83 24.35 3.02
N ASP A 236 1.86 23.44 2.90
CA ASP A 236 1.24 23.12 1.62
C ASP A 236 0.25 24.25 1.27
N PRO A 237 0.56 25.09 0.25
CA PRO A 237 -0.33 26.17 -0.14
C PRO A 237 -1.64 25.62 -0.70
N ASP A 238 -2.72 26.38 -0.56
CA ASP A 238 -3.99 26.07 -1.23
C ASP A 238 -3.80 26.09 -2.75
N TYR A 239 -4.54 25.22 -3.46
CA TYR A 239 -4.40 25.04 -4.91
C TYR A 239 -4.53 26.36 -5.70
N ASP A 240 -3.50 26.68 -6.50
CA ASP A 240 -3.55 27.73 -7.53
C ASP A 240 -3.33 27.10 -8.92
N PRO A 241 -4.28 27.23 -9.87
CA PRO A 241 -4.16 26.63 -11.21
C PRO A 241 -2.98 27.17 -12.03
N ARG A 242 -2.43 28.34 -11.65
CA ARG A 242 -1.26 28.98 -12.27
C ARG A 242 0.06 28.44 -11.69
N GLY A 243 0.00 27.60 -10.64
CA GLY A 243 1.17 27.10 -9.92
C GLY A 243 1.82 28.14 -9.01
N ILE A 244 1.10 29.18 -8.57
CA ILE A 244 1.62 30.19 -7.66
C ILE A 244 1.50 29.70 -6.22
N GLN A 245 2.65 29.54 -5.55
CA GLN A 245 2.71 28.88 -4.24
C GLN A 245 3.03 29.85 -3.08
N SER A 246 3.54 31.05 -3.36
CA SER A 246 3.72 32.08 -2.34
C SER A 246 3.63 33.52 -2.90
N ARG A 247 3.58 34.50 -2.00
CA ARG A 247 3.54 35.94 -2.33
C ARG A 247 4.48 36.71 -1.41
N THR A 248 5.21 37.67 -1.96
CA THR A 248 6.12 38.56 -1.23
C THR A 248 5.79 40.03 -1.54
N SER A 249 6.49 40.98 -0.91
CA SER A 249 6.42 42.40 -1.29
C SER A 249 6.90 42.69 -2.72
N LEU A 250 7.51 41.71 -3.41
CA LEU A 250 7.96 41.80 -4.80
C LEU A 250 6.94 41.20 -5.79
N GLY A 251 5.87 40.55 -5.31
CA GLY A 251 4.81 39.96 -6.14
C GLY A 251 4.54 38.48 -5.86
N GLU A 252 3.84 37.84 -6.79
CA GLU A 252 3.55 36.39 -6.80
C GLU A 252 4.80 35.59 -7.16
N ALA A 253 5.03 34.48 -6.45
CA ALA A 253 6.07 33.50 -6.77
C ALA A 253 5.41 32.23 -7.36
N GLY A 254 5.99 31.73 -8.45
CA GLY A 254 5.54 30.49 -9.12
C GLY A 254 5.86 29.23 -8.32
N PRO A 255 5.94 28.05 -8.98
CA PRO A 255 6.18 26.79 -8.29
C PRO A 255 7.50 26.82 -7.54
N ALA A 256 7.45 26.54 -6.25
CA ALA A 256 8.62 26.48 -5.40
C ALA A 256 9.55 25.32 -5.81
N PRO A 257 10.84 25.37 -5.43
CA PRO A 257 11.74 24.23 -5.57
C PRO A 257 11.18 23.00 -4.87
N VAL A 258 11.62 21.81 -5.28
CA VAL A 258 11.31 20.55 -4.57
C VAL A 258 12.57 20.07 -3.88
N VAL A 259 12.47 19.76 -2.60
CA VAL A 259 13.57 19.18 -1.81
C VAL A 259 13.19 17.76 -1.40
N PHE A 260 13.81 16.78 -2.04
CA PHE A 260 13.63 15.37 -1.70
C PHE A 260 14.25 15.05 -0.33
N ILE A 261 13.50 14.31 0.47
CA ILE A 261 13.92 13.84 1.78
C ILE A 261 14.91 12.68 1.58
N TYR A 262 15.94 12.65 2.44
CA TYR A 262 16.87 11.53 2.56
C TYR A 262 16.88 11.05 4.01
N ASP A 263 15.95 10.17 4.34
CA ASP A 263 15.88 9.44 5.60
C ASP A 263 15.69 7.94 5.31
N PRO A 264 16.80 7.18 5.26
CA PRO A 264 16.76 5.73 5.07
C PRO A 264 16.06 4.98 6.22
N ALA A 265 15.98 5.55 7.43
CA ALA A 265 15.38 4.87 8.58
C ALA A 265 13.85 4.90 8.52
N ALA A 266 13.27 5.99 8.00
CA ALA A 266 11.83 6.09 7.73
C ALA A 266 11.42 5.61 6.32
N ASN A 267 12.34 5.02 5.53
CA ASN A 267 12.14 4.78 4.10
C ASN A 267 11.62 6.03 3.35
N LYS A 268 12.07 7.24 3.71
CA LYS A 268 11.76 8.48 2.99
C LYS A 268 12.93 8.85 2.11
N MET A 269 12.89 8.35 0.88
CA MET A 269 13.95 8.41 -0.11
C MET A 269 13.34 8.78 -1.47
N PRO A 270 14.09 9.41 -2.39
CA PRO A 270 13.59 9.70 -3.73
C PRO A 270 12.93 8.47 -4.38
N ALA A 271 11.76 8.69 -4.99
CA ALA A 271 10.91 7.62 -5.48
C ALA A 271 11.57 6.79 -6.61
N GLN A 272 11.13 5.55 -6.79
CA GLN A 272 11.45 4.78 -8.00
C GLN A 272 10.16 4.45 -8.76
N PRO A 273 10.15 4.50 -10.11
CA PRO A 273 11.30 4.69 -11.01
C PRO A 273 11.84 6.13 -11.10
N ALA A 274 13.06 6.28 -11.60
CA ALA A 274 13.86 7.52 -11.58
C ALA A 274 13.17 8.82 -12.08
N ILE A 275 12.19 8.74 -12.99
CA ILE A 275 11.38 9.91 -13.40
C ILE A 275 10.68 10.57 -12.20
N LEU A 276 10.28 9.79 -11.20
CA LEU A 276 9.63 10.27 -9.97
C LEU A 276 10.60 10.96 -8.99
N GLN A 277 11.88 11.07 -9.34
CA GLN A 277 12.90 11.85 -8.63
C GLN A 277 13.10 13.24 -9.27
N GLU A 278 12.33 13.58 -10.31
CA GLU A 278 12.36 14.88 -10.95
C GLU A 278 11.19 15.75 -10.47
N ALA A 279 11.46 17.01 -10.09
CA ALA A 279 10.43 17.95 -9.65
C ALA A 279 9.33 18.21 -10.71
N ARG A 280 9.60 17.92 -11.99
CA ARG A 280 8.61 18.02 -13.08
C ARG A 280 7.60 16.88 -13.09
N ALA A 281 7.88 15.75 -12.44
CA ALA A 281 6.97 14.61 -12.38
C ALA A 281 5.78 14.82 -11.43
N TYR A 282 5.64 16.03 -10.88
CA TYR A 282 4.57 16.44 -9.97
C TYR A 282 4.02 17.81 -10.39
N HIS A 283 2.73 18.06 -10.21
CA HIS A 283 2.10 19.31 -10.71
C HIS A 283 2.53 20.57 -9.97
N ARG A 284 2.83 20.45 -8.66
CA ARG A 284 3.28 21.56 -7.78
C ARG A 284 2.31 22.75 -7.75
N ARG A 285 1.01 22.46 -7.72
CA ARG A 285 -0.07 23.48 -7.67
C ARG A 285 -0.58 23.78 -6.27
N GLY A 286 -0.18 23.02 -5.25
CA GLY A 286 -0.74 23.10 -3.90
C GLY A 286 -1.89 22.12 -3.68
N ARG A 287 -2.39 22.08 -2.44
CA ARG A 287 -3.37 21.09 -1.96
C ARG A 287 -4.78 21.35 -2.44
N VAL A 288 -5.52 20.28 -2.74
CA VAL A 288 -6.93 20.35 -3.11
C VAL A 288 -7.77 20.85 -1.92
N VAL A 289 -8.42 22.00 -2.10
CA VAL A 289 -9.32 22.60 -1.10
C VAL A 289 -10.80 22.38 -1.42
N ASN A 290 -11.13 22.05 -2.67
CA ASN A 290 -12.50 21.78 -3.11
C ASN A 290 -12.60 20.49 -3.94
N TYR A 291 -13.37 19.52 -3.44
CA TYR A 291 -13.58 18.19 -4.07
C TYR A 291 -14.82 18.12 -4.96
N ASP A 292 -15.68 19.14 -4.85
CA ASP A 292 -16.93 19.32 -5.60
C ASP A 292 -16.76 20.42 -6.68
N ALA A 293 -15.51 20.66 -7.09
CA ALA A 293 -15.10 21.67 -8.05
C ALA A 293 -15.79 21.46 -9.42
N VAL A 294 -16.72 22.35 -9.77
CA VAL A 294 -17.40 22.29 -11.07
C VAL A 294 -16.49 22.89 -12.15
N VAL A 295 -15.77 22.02 -12.85
CA VAL A 295 -14.87 22.32 -13.97
C VAL A 295 -15.56 23.20 -15.02
N GLY A 296 -14.86 24.23 -15.49
CA GLY A 296 -15.36 25.15 -16.51
C GLY A 296 -14.71 26.52 -16.39
N ARG A 297 -15.19 27.49 -17.17
CA ARG A 297 -14.65 28.85 -17.11
C ARG A 297 -15.17 29.62 -15.91
N ARG A 298 -14.26 30.29 -15.19
CA ARG A 298 -14.52 31.05 -13.96
C ARG A 298 -13.86 32.43 -14.01
N CYS A 299 -14.28 33.31 -13.11
CA CYS A 299 -13.65 34.61 -12.91
C CYS A 299 -12.36 34.48 -12.11
N GLU A 300 -11.29 35.15 -12.56
CA GLU A 300 -9.97 35.13 -11.93
C GLU A 300 -9.99 35.59 -10.46
N ASP A 301 -10.86 36.54 -10.12
CA ASP A 301 -11.07 37.08 -8.78
C ASP A 301 -12.09 36.31 -7.93
N ASN A 302 -12.90 35.45 -8.55
CA ASN A 302 -13.93 34.66 -7.88
C ASN A 302 -14.13 33.31 -8.58
N LEU A 303 -13.38 32.30 -8.12
CA LEU A 303 -13.34 30.96 -8.72
C LEU A 303 -14.65 30.16 -8.57
N GLU A 304 -15.60 30.62 -7.76
CA GLU A 304 -16.95 30.06 -7.72
C GLU A 304 -17.84 30.60 -8.87
N GLN A 305 -17.55 31.79 -9.38
CA GLN A 305 -18.38 32.50 -10.36
C GLN A 305 -18.10 32.03 -11.79
N PRO A 306 -19.09 31.44 -12.50
CA PRO A 306 -18.92 31.00 -13.89
C PRO A 306 -18.78 32.17 -14.86
N CYS A 307 -17.91 32.05 -15.87
CA CYS A 307 -17.93 32.92 -17.05
C CYS A 307 -18.38 32.19 -18.32
N SER A 308 -19.23 32.86 -19.09
CA SER A 308 -19.66 32.49 -20.44
C SER A 308 -18.67 32.90 -21.55
N CYS A 309 -17.90 33.97 -21.32
CA CYS A 309 -16.99 34.65 -22.25
C CYS A 309 -15.88 33.76 -22.86
N THR A 310 -15.59 33.93 -24.16
CA THR A 310 -14.78 32.99 -24.95
C THR A 310 -13.32 33.38 -25.22
N THR A 311 -12.89 34.63 -24.96
CA THR A 311 -11.58 35.12 -25.41
C THR A 311 -10.92 36.16 -24.49
N GLY A 312 -9.70 35.85 -24.02
CA GLY A 312 -8.53 36.75 -24.03
C GLY A 312 -8.49 38.01 -23.11
N PRO A 313 -7.31 38.37 -22.57
CA PRO A 313 -7.17 39.56 -21.74
C PRO A 313 -7.07 40.84 -22.60
N LYS A 314 -8.16 41.63 -22.67
CA LYS A 314 -8.11 43.11 -22.84
C LYS A 314 -9.47 43.83 -22.87
N GLU A 315 -10.57 43.13 -23.09
CA GLU A 315 -11.91 43.72 -23.01
C GLU A 315 -12.67 43.04 -21.86
N ALA A 316 -13.27 43.85 -20.99
CA ALA A 316 -13.77 43.38 -19.70
C ALA A 316 -14.79 42.26 -19.88
N CYS A 317 -14.51 41.12 -19.24
CA CYS A 317 -15.51 40.08 -19.08
C CYS A 317 -16.73 40.67 -18.34
N PRO A 318 -17.96 40.57 -18.88
CA PRO A 318 -19.15 41.10 -18.21
C PRO A 318 -19.59 40.26 -17.00
N ASP A 319 -19.15 39.00 -16.93
CA ASP A 319 -19.44 38.08 -15.83
C ASP A 319 -18.46 38.26 -14.65
N CYS A 320 -17.36 39.01 -14.79
CA CYS A 320 -16.28 39.14 -13.80
C CYS A 320 -16.01 40.61 -13.40
N SER A 321 -15.21 40.83 -12.35
CA SER A 321 -14.88 42.20 -11.94
C SER A 321 -14.10 42.97 -13.03
N PRO A 322 -14.26 44.30 -13.14
CA PRO A 322 -13.60 45.10 -14.17
C PRO A 322 -12.07 44.92 -14.19
N GLY A 323 -11.56 44.43 -15.31
CA GLY A 323 -10.12 44.17 -15.51
C GLY A 323 -9.66 42.75 -15.19
N MET A 324 -10.53 41.89 -14.65
CA MET A 324 -10.23 40.49 -14.38
C MET A 324 -10.43 39.61 -15.61
N ALA A 325 -9.57 38.60 -15.77
CA ALA A 325 -9.74 37.61 -16.81
C ALA A 325 -10.81 36.58 -16.44
N CYS A 326 -11.31 35.92 -17.48
CA CYS A 326 -11.90 34.61 -17.32
C CYS A 326 -10.81 33.57 -17.55
N VAL A 327 -10.72 32.62 -16.63
CA VAL A 327 -9.76 31.53 -16.63
C VAL A 327 -10.48 30.19 -16.75
N ASP A 328 -9.88 29.24 -17.44
CA ASP A 328 -10.32 27.84 -17.36
C ASP A 328 -10.00 27.33 -15.95
N TYR A 329 -11.04 27.09 -15.15
CA TYR A 329 -10.89 26.49 -13.84
C TYR A 329 -10.80 24.97 -14.00
N PHE A 330 -9.56 24.50 -13.94
CA PHE A 330 -9.21 23.08 -13.95
C PHE A 330 -9.82 22.37 -12.75
N ASP A 331 -10.07 21.06 -12.91
CA ASP A 331 -10.42 20.23 -11.77
C ASP A 331 -9.25 20.22 -10.78
N GLN A 332 -9.44 20.81 -9.60
CA GLN A 332 -8.42 20.75 -8.55
C GLN A 332 -8.10 19.30 -8.23
N THR A 333 -9.11 18.42 -8.29
CA THR A 333 -8.95 17.03 -7.85
C THR A 333 -8.00 16.23 -8.72
N VAL A 334 -7.63 16.69 -9.93
CA VAL A 334 -6.78 15.94 -10.88
C VAL A 334 -5.40 16.54 -11.16
N THR A 335 -5.04 17.65 -10.51
CA THR A 335 -3.71 18.29 -10.68
C THR A 335 -3.19 18.96 -9.40
N GLY A 336 -3.74 18.58 -8.24
CA GLY A 336 -3.53 19.22 -6.94
C GLY A 336 -3.26 18.19 -5.86
N ASP A 337 -2.43 18.55 -4.88
CA ASP A 337 -1.94 17.59 -3.88
C ASP A 337 -3.10 16.99 -3.07
N PHE A 338 -3.08 15.66 -2.97
CA PHE A 338 -4.07 14.87 -2.26
C PHE A 338 -3.90 15.03 -0.73
N PRO A 339 -4.98 14.89 0.09
CA PRO A 339 -4.91 15.08 1.54
C PRO A 339 -3.76 14.34 2.25
N GLY A 340 -3.23 14.97 3.30
CA GLY A 340 -2.04 14.46 4.01
C GLY A 340 -0.71 14.91 3.41
N GLY A 341 -0.74 15.76 2.38
CA GLY A 341 0.45 16.27 1.70
C GLY A 341 1.02 15.29 0.68
N LEU A 342 0.18 14.40 0.15
CA LEU A 342 0.53 13.38 -0.83
C LEU A 342 0.58 14.04 -2.22
N LYS A 343 1.79 14.14 -2.76
CA LYS A 343 2.09 15.02 -3.89
C LYS A 343 1.60 14.46 -5.21
N ASP A 344 0.89 15.30 -5.96
CA ASP A 344 0.17 14.88 -7.16
C ASP A 344 1.12 14.66 -8.33
N VAL A 345 1.11 13.45 -8.88
CA VAL A 345 1.99 13.04 -9.98
C VAL A 345 1.45 13.62 -11.29
N ALA A 346 2.31 14.27 -12.06
CA ALA A 346 1.99 14.86 -13.36
C ALA A 346 1.81 13.78 -14.43
N THR A 347 0.70 13.03 -14.36
CA THR A 347 0.48 11.86 -15.22
C THR A 347 0.19 12.21 -16.69
N GLU A 348 0.04 13.48 -17.04
CA GLU A 348 0.01 13.95 -18.43
C GLU A 348 1.38 13.82 -19.14
N LEU A 349 2.48 13.68 -18.39
CA LEU A 349 3.83 13.56 -18.96
C LEU A 349 4.07 12.17 -19.58
N PRO A 350 4.47 12.07 -20.87
CA PRO A 350 4.68 10.78 -21.53
C PRO A 350 5.72 9.89 -20.84
N GLU A 351 6.77 10.44 -20.22
CA GLU A 351 7.76 9.65 -19.49
C GLU A 351 7.19 9.06 -18.20
N VAL A 352 6.31 9.80 -17.50
CA VAL A 352 5.58 9.32 -16.31
C VAL A 352 4.62 8.21 -16.71
N ARG A 353 3.84 8.39 -17.79
CA ARG A 353 2.94 7.34 -18.31
C ARG A 353 3.67 6.06 -18.66
N THR A 354 4.76 6.18 -19.41
CA THR A 354 5.62 5.04 -19.78
C THR A 354 6.13 4.33 -18.54
N ALA A 355 6.66 5.08 -17.57
CA ALA A 355 7.21 4.51 -16.35
C ALA A 355 6.16 3.83 -15.45
N MET A 356 4.94 4.40 -15.35
CA MET A 356 3.83 3.78 -14.62
C MET A 356 3.34 2.50 -15.30
N ILE A 357 3.18 2.51 -16.63
CA ILE A 357 2.86 1.30 -17.41
C ILE A 357 3.92 0.22 -17.18
N ASP A 358 5.20 0.60 -17.23
CA ASP A 358 6.32 -0.34 -17.10
C ASP A 358 6.52 -0.88 -15.69
N ALA A 359 6.21 -0.11 -14.65
CA ALA A 359 6.22 -0.57 -13.27
C ALA A 359 5.07 -1.55 -13.01
N TYR A 360 3.83 -1.17 -13.36
CA TYR A 360 2.66 -1.99 -13.07
C TYR A 360 2.53 -3.23 -13.95
N ALA A 361 2.83 -3.15 -15.26
CA ALA A 361 2.86 -4.36 -16.09
C ALA A 361 3.89 -5.38 -15.59
N ARG A 362 5.05 -4.94 -15.08
CA ARG A 362 6.07 -5.84 -14.53
C ARG A 362 5.58 -6.62 -13.33
N TRP A 363 4.76 -6.04 -12.45
CA TRP A 363 4.16 -6.79 -11.33
C TRP A 363 3.33 -7.98 -11.82
N VAL A 364 2.56 -7.80 -12.90
CA VAL A 364 1.81 -8.91 -13.51
C VAL A 364 2.77 -9.94 -14.10
N GLU A 365 3.74 -9.50 -14.89
CA GLU A 365 4.74 -10.35 -15.55
C GLU A 365 5.56 -11.17 -14.53
N GLU A 366 5.85 -10.59 -13.36
CA GLU A 366 6.63 -11.24 -12.32
C GLU A 366 5.81 -12.12 -11.35
N THR A 367 4.48 -12.04 -11.33
CA THR A 367 3.68 -12.73 -10.28
C THR A 367 2.46 -13.49 -10.78
N ASP A 368 2.02 -13.25 -12.02
CA ASP A 368 0.78 -13.76 -12.62
C ASP A 368 -0.53 -13.33 -11.92
N ILE A 369 -0.54 -12.22 -11.18
CA ILE A 369 -1.79 -11.60 -10.69
C ILE A 369 -2.80 -11.36 -11.84
N ASP A 370 -4.10 -11.32 -11.51
CA ASP A 370 -5.20 -11.36 -12.46
C ASP A 370 -5.91 -10.02 -12.67
N GLY A 371 -5.73 -9.07 -11.77
CA GLY A 371 -6.30 -7.74 -11.93
C GLY A 371 -5.68 -6.65 -11.05
N PHE A 372 -6.04 -5.42 -11.37
CA PHE A 372 -5.76 -4.23 -10.58
C PHE A 372 -7.04 -3.58 -10.07
N ARG A 373 -7.03 -3.22 -8.78
CA ARG A 373 -7.88 -2.14 -8.26
C ARG A 373 -7.08 -0.84 -8.32
N ILE A 374 -7.66 0.19 -8.91
CA ILE A 374 -7.08 1.54 -8.97
C ILE A 374 -7.56 2.35 -7.76
N ASP A 375 -6.60 2.85 -6.98
CA ASP A 375 -6.82 3.82 -5.92
C ASP A 375 -7.01 5.25 -6.46
N THR A 376 -7.88 6.05 -5.84
CA THR A 376 -8.06 7.48 -6.18
C THR A 376 -8.37 7.75 -7.65
N LEU A 377 -9.10 6.86 -8.34
CA LEU A 377 -9.38 6.93 -9.79
C LEU A 377 -9.82 8.32 -10.28
N LYS A 378 -10.66 9.00 -9.49
CA LYS A 378 -11.21 10.32 -9.85
C LYS A 378 -10.22 11.48 -9.77
N HIS A 379 -9.02 11.22 -9.26
CA HIS A 379 -7.95 12.19 -9.06
C HIS A 379 -6.85 12.13 -10.14
N VAL A 380 -7.05 11.31 -11.18
CA VAL A 380 -6.12 11.20 -12.32
C VAL A 380 -6.90 11.43 -13.60
N GLU A 381 -6.32 12.18 -14.55
CA GLU A 381 -7.05 12.64 -15.72
C GLU A 381 -7.35 11.51 -16.72
N HIS A 382 -8.51 11.56 -17.40
CA HIS A 382 -8.90 10.53 -18.38
C HIS A 382 -7.88 10.29 -19.51
N GLY A 383 -6.98 11.24 -19.75
CA GLY A 383 -5.86 11.08 -20.69
C GLY A 383 -4.93 9.94 -20.30
N PHE A 384 -4.63 9.80 -19.00
CA PHE A 384 -3.83 8.71 -18.45
C PHE A 384 -4.50 7.36 -18.66
N TRP A 385 -5.77 7.22 -18.29
CA TRP A 385 -6.49 5.95 -18.36
C TRP A 385 -6.55 5.35 -19.77
N ARG A 386 -6.71 6.22 -20.79
CA ARG A 386 -6.70 5.85 -22.22
C ARG A 386 -5.34 5.40 -22.75
N GLU A 387 -4.26 5.63 -22.01
CA GLU A 387 -2.91 5.20 -22.38
C GLU A 387 -2.43 4.06 -21.48
N PHE A 388 -2.65 4.18 -20.17
CA PHE A 388 -2.29 3.20 -19.15
C PHE A 388 -2.97 1.85 -19.37
N VAL A 389 -4.31 1.80 -19.46
CA VAL A 389 -5.02 0.52 -19.59
C VAL A 389 -4.66 -0.18 -20.91
N PRO A 390 -4.68 0.46 -22.09
CA PRO A 390 -4.21 -0.16 -23.31
C PRO A 390 -2.71 -0.50 -23.30
N GLY A 391 -1.88 0.28 -22.59
CA GLY A 391 -0.45 0.04 -22.43
C GLY A 391 -0.15 -1.25 -21.67
N VAL A 392 -0.73 -1.40 -20.48
CA VAL A 392 -0.66 -2.65 -19.69
C VAL A 392 -1.21 -3.81 -20.51
N ARG A 393 -2.43 -3.70 -21.06
CA ARG A 393 -3.06 -4.75 -21.86
C ARG A 393 -2.20 -5.21 -23.05
N ARG A 394 -1.49 -4.31 -23.75
CA ARG A 394 -0.57 -4.69 -24.84
C ARG A 394 0.59 -5.56 -24.36
N ARG A 395 1.18 -5.25 -23.19
CA ARG A 395 2.26 -6.06 -22.60
C ARG A 395 1.77 -7.44 -22.17
N LEU A 396 0.61 -7.52 -21.52
CA LEU A 396 0.03 -8.77 -21.05
C LEU A 396 -0.41 -9.69 -22.19
N ALA A 397 -1.05 -9.13 -23.23
CA ALA A 397 -1.51 -9.89 -24.40
C ALA A 397 -0.34 -10.53 -25.18
N ALA A 398 0.83 -9.86 -25.23
CA ALA A 398 2.05 -10.41 -25.84
C ALA A 398 2.57 -11.68 -25.12
N GLN A 399 2.14 -11.90 -23.87
CA GLN A 399 2.46 -13.08 -23.05
C GLN A 399 1.25 -13.99 -22.83
N GLY A 400 0.15 -13.77 -23.57
CA GLY A 400 -1.06 -14.60 -23.51
C GLY A 400 -2.01 -14.29 -22.36
N LYS A 401 -1.75 -13.27 -21.52
CA LYS A 401 -2.66 -12.85 -20.44
C LYS A 401 -3.69 -11.83 -20.94
N ASN A 402 -4.89 -12.32 -21.23
CA ASN A 402 -5.93 -11.56 -21.94
C ASN A 402 -7.14 -11.16 -21.06
N ASN A 403 -7.52 -11.98 -20.08
CA ASN A 403 -8.65 -11.71 -19.17
C ASN A 403 -8.22 -10.98 -17.88
N PHE A 404 -7.39 -9.95 -18.03
CA PHE A 404 -6.93 -9.12 -16.91
C PHE A 404 -7.98 -8.04 -16.60
N LEU A 405 -8.39 -7.91 -15.34
CA LEU A 405 -9.40 -6.93 -14.89
C LEU A 405 -8.74 -5.66 -14.36
N ILE A 406 -9.21 -4.49 -14.77
CA ILE A 406 -8.83 -3.19 -14.20
C ILE A 406 -10.10 -2.42 -13.84
N PHE A 407 -10.32 -2.19 -12.55
CA PHE A 407 -11.44 -1.42 -12.01
C PHE A 407 -10.95 -0.42 -10.97
N GLY A 408 -11.70 0.65 -10.70
CA GLY A 408 -11.18 1.73 -9.85
C GLY A 408 -12.18 2.42 -8.93
N GLU A 409 -11.61 3.20 -8.01
CA GLU A 409 -12.34 3.88 -6.95
C GLU A 409 -12.60 5.35 -7.28
N SER A 410 -13.75 5.62 -7.88
CA SER A 410 -14.29 6.99 -7.98
C SER A 410 -15.25 7.22 -6.82
N PHE A 411 -14.75 7.69 -5.67
CA PHE A 411 -15.59 7.96 -4.48
C PHE A 411 -16.53 9.15 -4.72
N ASP A 412 -17.68 8.88 -5.33
CA ASP A 412 -18.69 9.87 -5.71
C ASP A 412 -20.11 9.25 -5.65
N GLY A 413 -21.14 10.07 -5.47
CA GLY A 413 -22.53 9.64 -5.51
C GLY A 413 -23.18 9.76 -6.88
N ASP A 414 -22.54 10.47 -7.82
CA ASP A 414 -23.06 10.72 -9.16
C ASP A 414 -22.75 9.56 -10.14
N ASP A 415 -23.81 8.99 -10.72
CA ASP A 415 -23.73 7.89 -11.69
C ASP A 415 -23.02 8.30 -13.00
N THR A 416 -23.14 9.56 -13.41
CA THR A 416 -22.53 10.08 -14.64
C THR A 416 -21.02 10.27 -14.48
N ARG A 417 -20.57 10.81 -13.34
CA ARG A 417 -19.14 10.91 -13.00
C ARG A 417 -18.54 9.52 -12.85
N THR A 418 -19.19 8.66 -12.07
CA THR A 418 -18.73 7.28 -11.81
C THR A 418 -18.64 6.46 -13.10
N GLY A 419 -19.69 6.46 -13.93
CA GLY A 419 -19.70 5.77 -15.23
C GLY A 419 -18.85 6.40 -16.33
N SER A 420 -18.25 7.58 -16.10
CA SER A 420 -17.41 8.23 -17.10
C SER A 420 -16.08 7.51 -17.36
N TYR A 421 -15.58 6.76 -16.38
CA TYR A 421 -14.32 6.00 -16.44
C TYR A 421 -14.46 4.62 -17.10
N THR A 422 -15.68 4.14 -17.36
CA THR A 422 -15.94 2.85 -18.05
C THR A 422 -16.22 3.05 -19.55
N ARG A 423 -15.62 4.09 -20.14
CA ARG A 423 -15.71 4.38 -21.58
C ARG A 423 -14.75 3.48 -22.38
N PRO A 424 -14.99 3.25 -23.68
CA PRO A 424 -14.10 2.43 -24.50
C PRO A 424 -12.64 2.91 -24.44
N GLY A 425 -11.74 2.02 -24.02
CA GLY A 425 -10.31 2.30 -23.87
C GLY A 425 -9.87 2.79 -22.48
N GLU A 426 -10.80 3.00 -21.54
CA GLU A 426 -10.52 3.29 -20.13
C GLU A 426 -10.69 1.99 -19.29
N LEU A 427 -11.34 2.03 -18.11
CA LEU A 427 -11.40 0.90 -17.18
C LEU A 427 -12.56 -0.07 -17.50
N ASP A 428 -12.45 -1.31 -17.02
CA ASP A 428 -13.51 -2.33 -17.17
C ASP A 428 -14.67 -2.12 -16.20
N GLY A 429 -14.42 -1.43 -15.09
CA GLY A 429 -15.39 -1.21 -14.02
C GLY A 429 -14.97 -0.15 -13.01
N VAL A 430 -15.89 0.17 -12.11
CA VAL A 430 -15.71 1.14 -11.03
C VAL A 430 -16.50 0.71 -9.81
N PHE A 431 -16.10 1.14 -8.62
CA PHE A 431 -16.95 0.97 -7.43
C PHE A 431 -18.26 1.75 -7.58
N TYR A 432 -19.37 1.03 -7.40
CA TYR A 432 -20.71 1.60 -7.56
C TYR A 432 -21.16 2.32 -6.28
N PHE A 433 -20.51 3.43 -5.96
CA PHE A 433 -20.75 4.19 -4.73
C PHE A 433 -22.16 4.81 -4.66
N ALA A 434 -22.83 5.05 -5.79
CA ALA A 434 -24.24 5.44 -5.79
C ALA A 434 -25.11 4.42 -5.03
N GLN A 435 -24.89 3.11 -5.19
CA GLN A 435 -25.56 2.08 -4.37
C GLN A 435 -25.17 2.18 -2.88
N LYS A 436 -23.91 2.48 -2.57
CA LYS A 436 -23.47 2.71 -1.18
C LYS A 436 -24.27 3.85 -0.53
N TYR A 437 -24.51 4.94 -1.24
CA TYR A 437 -25.30 6.07 -0.71
C TYR A 437 -26.81 5.77 -0.70
N GLN A 438 -27.39 5.47 -1.86
CA GLN A 438 -28.83 5.34 -2.07
C GLN A 438 -29.45 4.09 -1.41
N VAL A 439 -28.69 2.99 -1.32
CA VAL A 439 -29.17 1.71 -0.78
C VAL A 439 -28.60 1.46 0.60
N PHE A 440 -27.27 1.41 0.74
CA PHE A 440 -26.68 1.01 2.02
C PHE A 440 -26.81 2.10 3.10
N ASP A 441 -26.39 3.34 2.85
CA ASP A 441 -26.43 4.40 3.86
C ASP A 441 -27.87 4.83 4.21
N ASP A 442 -28.80 4.78 3.25
CA ASP A 442 -30.17 5.29 3.45
C ASP A 442 -31.21 4.21 3.84
N ILE A 443 -31.10 2.97 3.32
CA ILE A 443 -32.07 1.90 3.64
C ILE A 443 -31.58 1.05 4.82
N PHE A 444 -30.34 0.57 4.79
CA PHE A 444 -29.85 -0.46 5.72
C PHE A 444 -29.07 0.09 6.91
N LYS A 445 -28.22 1.08 6.70
CA LYS A 445 -27.38 1.68 7.74
C LYS A 445 -28.19 2.65 8.58
N ARG A 446 -27.99 2.61 9.89
CA ARG A 446 -28.85 3.30 10.87
C ARG A 446 -28.60 4.81 10.96
N ARG A 447 -28.74 5.60 9.88
CA ARG A 447 -28.79 7.08 10.01
C ARG A 447 -29.84 7.47 11.07
N PRO A 448 -29.62 8.55 11.86
CA PRO A 448 -30.58 9.01 12.87
C PRO A 448 -31.98 9.32 12.31
N HIS A 449 -32.07 9.60 11.01
CA HIS A 449 -33.32 9.96 10.30
C HIS A 449 -33.59 9.10 9.05
N GLY A 450 -32.92 7.96 8.90
CA GLY A 450 -33.07 7.10 7.71
C GLY A 450 -34.47 6.47 7.59
N PRO A 451 -35.00 6.25 6.37
CA PRO A 451 -36.30 5.63 6.08
C PRO A 451 -36.69 4.45 6.99
N ALA A 452 -35.80 3.47 7.18
CA ALA A 452 -36.08 2.30 8.02
C ALA A 452 -36.27 2.66 9.50
N ARG A 453 -35.51 3.62 10.01
CA ARG A 453 -35.67 4.13 11.39
C ARG A 453 -36.97 4.93 11.52
N LYS A 454 -37.28 5.80 10.55
CA LYS A 454 -38.55 6.55 10.49
C LYS A 454 -39.76 5.60 10.47
N ALA A 455 -39.73 4.51 9.71
CA ALA A 455 -40.79 3.51 9.67
C ALA A 455 -40.97 2.80 11.04
N ARG A 456 -39.87 2.42 11.69
CA ARG A 456 -39.88 1.85 13.04
C ARG A 456 -40.41 2.84 14.08
N ASP A 457 -39.98 4.10 14.02
CA ASP A 457 -40.35 5.11 15.00
C ASP A 457 -41.84 5.50 14.82
N LEU A 458 -42.35 5.53 13.59
CA LEU A 458 -43.79 5.63 13.28
C LEU A 458 -44.61 4.39 13.69
N TRP A 459 -43.98 3.21 13.80
CA TRP A 459 -44.62 2.00 14.34
C TRP A 459 -44.68 2.06 15.87
N LEU A 460 -43.59 2.48 16.53
CA LEU A 460 -43.51 2.70 17.99
C LEU A 460 -44.43 3.82 18.48
N ALA A 461 -44.65 4.86 17.66
CA ALA A 461 -45.50 6.01 17.99
C ALA A 461 -47.01 5.74 17.81
N ARG A 462 -47.42 4.53 17.43
CA ARG A 462 -48.84 4.19 17.33
C ARG A 462 -49.44 4.11 18.74
N PRO A 463 -50.62 4.71 18.99
CA PRO A 463 -51.34 4.41 20.22
C PRO A 463 -51.66 2.91 20.25
N ASN A 464 -51.54 2.30 21.44
CA ASN A 464 -52.01 0.94 21.66
C ASN A 464 -53.54 0.94 21.48
N ASN A 465 -54.03 0.19 20.47
CA ASN A 465 -55.46 -0.07 20.27
C ASN A 465 -55.99 -1.05 21.33
#